data_AF-A0A3B0ZAK2-F1
#
_entry.id   AF-A0A3B0ZAK2-F1
#
_cell.length_a   1.000
_cell.length_b   1.000
_cell.length_c   1.000
_cell.angle_alpha   90.00
_cell.angle_beta   90.00
_cell.angle_gamma   90.00
#
_symmetry.space_group_name_H-M   'P 1'
#
loop_
_entity.id
_entity.type
_entity.pdbx_description
1 polymer ?
#
loop_
_entity_poly.entity_id
_entity_poly.type
_entity_poly.pdbx_seq_one_letter_code
_entity_poly.pdbx_strand_id
1 'polypeptide(L)'
;MTNKLSIGNTFMAGVIPAFTTGMGNGSVFGAAVMCAVGRGPFESWGGWGAEAYNPMTFSGFVDAMMLLFGLVFTIICWMAWSRHGALEARGESKPF
;
A
#
# COMPACT_ATOMS: atom_id res chain seq x y z
N MET A 1 -28.15 -13.62 2.53
CA MET A 1 -27.86 -12.85 1.31
C MET A 1 -26.45 -13.20 0.83
N THR A 2 -26.06 -12.90 -0.41
CA THR A 2 -24.71 -13.18 -0.93
C THR A 2 -23.74 -12.04 -0.58
N ASN A 3 -22.50 -12.36 -0.21
CA ASN A 3 -21.46 -11.36 0.03
C ASN A 3 -21.11 -10.63 -1.29
N LYS A 4 -21.42 -9.32 -1.35
CA LYS A 4 -21.18 -8.48 -2.53
C LYS A 4 -19.74 -7.99 -2.63
N LEU A 5 -19.01 -7.98 -1.52
CA LEU A 5 -17.64 -7.48 -1.40
C LEU A 5 -16.60 -8.61 -1.42
N SER A 6 -16.84 -9.62 -2.26
CA SER A 6 -15.85 -10.67 -2.49
C SER A 6 -14.58 -10.09 -3.13
N ILE A 7 -13.45 -10.80 -3.01
CA ILE A 7 -12.18 -10.40 -3.63
C ILE A 7 -12.34 -10.24 -5.16
N GLY A 8 -13.10 -11.12 -5.81
CA GLY A 8 -13.37 -11.02 -7.26
C GLY A 8 -14.08 -9.72 -7.64
N ASN A 9 -15.07 -9.30 -6.85
CA ASN A 9 -15.82 -8.07 -7.11
C ASN A 9 -15.04 -6.80 -6.73
N THR A 10 -14.09 -6.92 -5.80
CA THR A 10 -13.29 -5.81 -5.28
C THR A 10 -11.87 -5.79 -5.85
N PHE A 11 -11.56 -6.62 -6.85
CA PHE A 11 -10.21 -6.79 -7.37
C PHE A 11 -9.61 -5.47 -7.87
N MET A 12 -10.33 -4.76 -8.76
CA MET A 12 -9.86 -3.48 -9.30
C MET A 12 -9.71 -2.40 -8.22
N ALA A 13 -10.60 -2.40 -7.22
CA ALA A 13 -10.52 -1.50 -6.06
C ALA A 13 -9.32 -1.84 -5.15
N GLY A 14 -8.94 -3.11 -5.05
CA GLY A 14 -7.74 -3.53 -4.31
C GLY A 14 -6.44 -3.19 -5.05
N VAL A 15 -6.40 -3.44 -6.35
CA VAL A 15 -5.18 -3.29 -7.16
C VAL A 15 -4.87 -1.83 -7.50
N ILE A 16 -5.88 -0.99 -7.72
CA ILE A 16 -5.66 0.39 -8.12
C ILE A 16 -5.71 1.33 -6.91
N PRO A 17 -6.89 1.67 -6.34
CA PRO A 17 -6.94 2.69 -5.30
C PRO A 17 -6.30 2.22 -3.98
N ALA A 18 -6.51 0.98 -3.54
CA ALA A 18 -5.85 0.53 -2.30
C ALA A 18 -4.33 0.46 -2.47
N PHE A 19 -3.84 -0.17 -3.53
CA PHE A 19 -2.39 -0.31 -3.73
C PHE A 19 -1.70 1.06 -3.86
N THR A 20 -2.25 1.97 -4.69
CA THR A 20 -1.68 3.31 -4.87
C THR A 20 -1.76 4.16 -3.60
N THR A 21 -2.81 4.01 -2.79
CA THR A 21 -2.89 4.64 -1.46
C THR A 21 -1.80 4.11 -0.53
N GLY A 22 -1.61 2.80 -0.49
CA GLY A 22 -0.53 2.17 0.27
C GLY A 22 0.85 2.65 -0.20
N MET A 23 1.08 2.71 -1.51
CA MET A 23 2.30 3.26 -2.09
C MET A 23 2.54 4.71 -1.66
N GLY A 24 1.52 5.57 -1.72
CA GLY A 24 1.63 6.97 -1.27
C GLY A 24 2.05 7.10 0.20
N ASN A 25 1.50 6.27 1.09
CA ASN A 25 1.91 6.25 2.49
C ASN A 25 3.34 5.69 2.67
N GLY A 26 3.71 4.68 1.89
CA GLY A 26 5.05 4.09 1.88
C GLY A 26 6.12 5.08 1.44
N SER A 27 5.83 5.97 0.48
CA SER A 27 6.80 6.97 0.02
C SER A 27 7.09 8.01 1.09
N VAL A 28 6.05 8.51 1.77
CA VAL A 28 6.19 9.46 2.88
C VAL A 28 6.97 8.82 4.03
N PHE A 29 6.65 7.58 4.40
CA PHE A 29 7.40 6.83 5.41
C PHE A 29 8.87 6.68 5.01
N GLY A 30 9.14 6.19 3.79
CA GLY A 30 10.49 5.93 3.31
C GLY A 30 11.35 7.18 3.31
N ALA A 31 10.83 8.29 2.77
CA ALA A 31 11.54 9.56 2.72
C ALA A 31 11.79 10.12 4.13
N ALA A 32 10.79 10.07 5.02
CA ALA A 32 10.94 10.54 6.40
C ALA A 32 12.02 9.75 7.16
N VAL A 33 12.03 8.43 7.04
CA VAL A 33 13.05 7.56 7.65
C VAL A 33 14.43 7.91 7.12
N MET A 34 14.61 7.97 5.80
CA MET A 34 15.92 8.23 5.19
C MET A 34 16.46 9.62 5.55
N CYS A 35 15.60 10.63 5.61
CA CYS A 35 15.96 11.96 6.10
C CYS A 35 16.34 11.93 7.59
N ALA A 36 15.59 11.22 8.43
CA ALA A 36 15.85 11.13 9.87
C ALA A 36 17.16 10.40 10.20
N VAL A 37 17.50 9.34 9.46
CA VAL A 37 18.74 8.57 9.67
C VAL A 37 19.96 9.16 8.94
N GLY A 38 19.81 10.31 8.27
CA GLY A 38 20.89 10.97 7.54
C GLY A 38 21.34 10.25 6.26
N ARG A 39 20.53 9.30 5.74
CA ARG A 39 20.81 8.58 4.48
C ARG A 39 20.11 9.20 3.27
N GLY A 40 19.80 10.49 3.34
CA GLY A 40 19.26 11.29 2.23
C GLY A 40 20.23 12.14 1.39
N PRO A 41 21.57 11.92 1.33
CA PRO A 41 22.40 12.75 0.48
C PRO A 41 22.07 12.53 -1.00
N PHE A 42 21.95 13.64 -1.73
CA PHE A 42 21.60 13.68 -3.16
C PHE A 42 22.55 12.83 -4.03
N GLU A 43 23.80 12.66 -3.59
CA GLU A 43 24.82 11.82 -4.22
C GLU A 43 24.46 10.32 -4.22
N SER A 44 23.66 9.88 -3.25
CA SER A 44 23.15 8.50 -3.13
C SER A 44 21.68 8.37 -3.55
N TRP A 45 21.15 9.38 -4.26
CA TRP A 45 19.74 9.43 -4.62
C TRP A 45 19.34 8.20 -5.46
N GLY A 46 20.15 7.83 -6.44
CA GLY A 46 19.87 6.68 -7.31
C GLY A 46 18.57 6.83 -8.10
N GLY A 47 18.12 8.05 -8.38
CA GLY A 47 16.78 8.32 -8.93
C GLY A 47 16.58 7.98 -10.42
N TRP A 48 17.48 7.23 -11.06
CA TRP A 48 17.43 6.97 -12.50
C TRP A 48 17.57 5.49 -12.84
N GLY A 49 16.71 5.03 -13.76
CA GLY A 49 16.76 3.66 -14.30
C GLY A 49 16.62 2.58 -13.22
N ALA A 50 17.48 1.56 -13.28
CA ALA A 50 17.45 0.45 -12.32
C ALA A 50 17.97 0.82 -10.92
N GLU A 51 18.72 1.91 -10.76
CA GLU A 51 19.19 2.37 -9.45
C GLU A 51 18.04 2.85 -8.55
N ALA A 52 16.93 3.29 -9.16
CA ALA A 52 15.74 3.71 -8.46
C ALA A 52 15.05 2.55 -7.75
N TYR A 53 15.37 1.30 -8.09
CA TYR A 53 14.85 0.10 -7.45
C TYR A 53 15.90 -0.63 -6.60
N ASN A 54 17.10 -0.06 -6.41
CA ASN A 54 18.11 -0.59 -5.52
C ASN A 54 17.84 -0.12 -4.07
N PRO A 55 17.44 -1.00 -3.13
CA PRO A 55 17.04 -0.61 -1.78
C PRO A 55 18.16 0.02 -0.94
N MET A 56 19.40 0.01 -1.44
CA MET A 56 20.56 0.65 -0.80
C MET A 56 20.70 2.14 -1.16
N THR A 57 19.99 2.62 -2.20
CA THR A 57 19.92 4.04 -2.58
C THR A 57 18.75 4.72 -1.87
N PHE A 58 18.74 6.06 -1.82
CA PHE A 58 17.61 6.78 -1.25
C PHE A 58 16.31 6.48 -1.98
N SER A 59 16.30 6.63 -3.32
CA SER A 59 15.11 6.39 -4.14
C SER A 59 14.66 4.94 -4.05
N GLY A 60 15.59 3.98 -4.09
CA GLY A 60 15.21 2.57 -4.03
C GLY A 60 14.74 2.09 -2.67
N PHE A 61 15.20 2.70 -1.57
CA PHE A 61 14.56 2.46 -0.28
C PHE A 61 13.12 2.99 -0.27
N VAL A 62 12.89 4.20 -0.78
CA VAL A 62 11.55 4.80 -0.89
C VAL A 62 10.63 3.92 -1.76
N ASP A 63 11.08 3.51 -2.95
CA ASP A 63 10.31 2.66 -3.86
C ASP A 63 10.03 1.27 -3.25
N ALA A 64 10.98 0.69 -2.53
CA ALA A 64 10.77 -0.54 -1.78
C ALA A 64 9.67 -0.40 -0.72
N MET A 65 9.67 0.72 0.03
CA MET A 65 8.62 1.01 1.01
C MET A 65 7.27 1.27 0.35
N MET A 66 7.24 1.93 -0.82
CA MET A 66 6.02 2.11 -1.60
C MET A 66 5.40 0.76 -1.99
N LEU A 67 6.18 -0.16 -2.54
CA LEU A 67 5.69 -1.48 -2.94
C LEU A 67 5.22 -2.31 -1.74
N LEU A 68 5.98 -2.29 -0.64
CA LEU A 68 5.63 -3.01 0.59
C LEU A 68 4.32 -2.49 1.18
N PHE A 69 4.20 -1.18 1.36
CA PHE A 69 2.98 -0.59 1.93
C PHE A 69 1.79 -0.74 1.00
N GLY A 70 2.00 -0.60 -0.32
CA GLY A 70 0.99 -0.89 -1.34
C GLY A 70 0.40 -2.28 -1.18
N LEU A 71 1.28 -3.30 -1.16
CA LEU A 71 0.86 -4.69 -1.03
C LEU A 71 0.14 -4.97 0.29
N VAL A 72 0.71 -4.53 1.41
CA VAL A 72 0.16 -4.76 2.75
C VAL A 72 -1.21 -4.07 2.89
N PHE A 73 -1.33 -2.83 2.43
CA PHE A 73 -2.59 -2.09 2.52
C PHE A 73 -3.68 -2.71 1.65
N THR A 74 -3.37 -3.15 0.43
CA THR A 74 -4.31 -3.89 -0.43
C THR A 74 -4.84 -5.16 0.25
N ILE A 75 -3.95 -5.95 0.88
CA ILE A 75 -4.35 -7.16 1.61
C ILE A 75 -5.28 -6.81 2.77
N ILE A 76 -4.96 -5.76 3.53
CA ILE A 76 -5.81 -5.28 4.64
C ILE A 76 -7.19 -4.85 4.12
N CYS A 77 -7.26 -4.10 3.03
CA CYS A 77 -8.52 -3.70 2.41
C CYS A 77 -9.37 -4.90 1.98
N TRP A 78 -8.77 -5.90 1.31
CA TRP A 78 -9.50 -7.10 0.90
C TRP A 78 -10.02 -7.90 2.10
N MET A 79 -9.24 -8.01 3.18
CA MET A 79 -9.70 -8.66 4.41
C MET A 79 -10.85 -7.87 5.06
N ALA A 80 -10.75 -6.54 5.12
CA ALA A 80 -11.77 -5.68 5.69
C ALA A 80 -13.08 -5.74 4.89
N TRP A 81 -13.02 -5.59 3.56
CA TRP A 81 -14.18 -5.68 2.68
C TRP A 81 -14.83 -7.07 2.72
N SER A 82 -14.04 -8.14 2.71
CA SER A 82 -14.58 -9.50 2.79
C SER A 82 -15.34 -9.72 4.10
N ARG A 83 -14.81 -9.23 5.23
CA ARG A 83 -15.47 -9.28 6.53
C ARG A 83 -16.72 -8.41 6.57
N HIS A 84 -16.65 -7.19 6.04
CA HIS A 84 -17.78 -6.27 6.00
C HIS A 84 -18.93 -6.82 5.15
N GLY A 85 -18.64 -7.30 3.94
CA GLY A 85 -19.66 -7.89 3.07
C GLY A 85 -20.27 -9.19 3.63
N ALA A 86 -19.54 -9.92 4.47
CA ALA A 86 -20.09 -11.06 5.21
C ALA A 86 -21.05 -10.61 6.33
N LEU A 87 -20.77 -9.50 7.01
CA LEU A 87 -21.67 -8.91 8.00
C LEU A 87 -22.95 -8.38 7.35
N GLU A 88 -22.83 -7.66 6.23
CA GLU A 88 -23.99 -7.20 5.44
C GLU A 88 -24.83 -8.38 4.94
N ALA A 89 -24.19 -9.45 4.47
CA ALA A 89 -24.87 -10.65 4.01
C ALA A 89 -25.70 -11.37 5.09
N ARG A 90 -25.30 -11.21 6.37
CA ARG A 90 -25.98 -11.73 7.56
C ARG A 90 -26.97 -10.73 8.18
N GLY A 91 -27.01 -9.48 7.71
CA GLY A 91 -27.84 -8.43 8.31
C GLY A 91 -27.30 -7.90 9.65
N GLU A 92 -26.03 -8.15 9.95
CA GLU A 92 -25.36 -7.75 11.20
C GLU A 92 -24.62 -6.41 11.09
N SER A 93 -24.64 -5.79 9.90
CA SER A 93 -24.03 -4.48 9.68
C SER A 93 -24.80 -3.41 10.44
N LYS A 94 -24.21 -2.90 11.53
CA LYS A 94 -24.72 -1.72 12.22
C LYS A 94 -24.32 -0.47 11.42
N PRO A 95 -25.23 0.50 11.19
CA PRO A 95 -24.81 1.81 10.74
C PRO A 95 -23.87 2.42 11.80
N PHE A 96 -22.80 3.06 11.35
CA PHE A 96 -21.91 3.85 12.22
C PHE A 96 -22.68 5.02 12.85
#